data_AF-A0AAW1CHX8-F1
#
_entry.id   AF-A0AAW1CHX8-F1
#
_cell.length_a   1.000
_cell.length_b   1.000
_cell.length_c   1.000
_cell.angle_alpha   90.00
_cell.angle_beta   90.00
_cell.angle_gamma   90.00
#
_symmetry.space_group_name_H-M   'P 1'
#
loop_
_entity.id
_entity.type
_entity.pdbx_description
1 polymer ?
#
loop_
_entity_poly.entity_id
_entity_poly.type
_entity_poly.pdbx_seq_one_letter_code
_entity_poly.pdbx_strand_id
1 'polypeptide(L)'
;MYFYLINITFVKYWIAFYHRKNGKKKGNFGGQQVSSEPATRAETVKLGEALDTRLQQRNAREVGMCAIRRELYTQAFDEIIRQVTINCAERGLLLLRIRDEMNMSLNAYQSSI
;
A
#
# COMPACT_ATOMS: atom_id res chain seq x y z
N MET A 1 24.67 -3.90 15.08
CA MET A 1 24.04 -2.61 14.74
C MET A 1 24.02 -2.30 13.23
N TYR A 2 25.06 -2.66 12.45
CA TYR A 2 25.09 -2.43 10.99
C TYR A 2 24.19 -3.36 10.14
N PHE A 3 23.79 -4.54 10.64
CA PHE A 3 22.89 -5.46 9.92
C PHE A 3 21.41 -5.01 9.89
N TYR A 4 20.97 -4.20 10.86
CA TYR A 4 19.60 -3.67 10.91
C TYR A 4 19.39 -2.49 9.94
N LEU A 5 20.42 -1.66 9.74
CA LEU A 5 20.36 -0.51 8.85
C LEU A 5 20.33 -0.91 7.36
N ILE A 6 20.94 -2.04 7.00
CA ILE A 6 20.90 -2.57 5.62
C ILE A 6 19.48 -3.04 5.27
N ASN A 7 18.74 -3.64 6.20
CA ASN A 7 17.35 -4.06 5.97
C ASN A 7 16.36 -2.89 5.89
N ILE A 8 16.45 -1.90 6.78
CA ILE A 8 15.53 -0.75 6.77
C ILE A 8 15.71 0.09 5.50
N THR A 9 16.95 0.26 5.04
CA THR A 9 17.26 0.99 3.81
C THR A 9 16.78 0.21 2.58
N PHE A 10 17.07 -1.08 2.49
CA PHE A 10 16.64 -1.93 1.38
C PHE A 10 15.12 -2.02 1.29
N VAL A 11 14.41 -2.13 2.42
CA VAL A 11 12.94 -2.22 2.40
C VAL A 11 12.28 -0.86 2.14
N LYS A 12 12.87 0.26 2.59
CA LYS A 12 12.46 1.61 2.16
C LYS A 12 12.51 1.76 0.64
N TYR A 13 13.64 1.38 0.04
CA TYR A 13 13.80 1.43 -1.41
C TYR A 13 12.91 0.42 -2.12
N TRP A 14 12.70 -0.77 -1.52
CA TRP A 14 11.88 -1.81 -2.11
C TRP A 14 10.39 -1.47 -2.09
N ILE A 15 9.83 -0.88 -1.04
CA ILE A 15 8.43 -0.42 -1.03
C ILE A 15 8.24 0.75 -2.00
N ALA A 16 9.17 1.71 -2.02
CA ALA A 16 9.16 2.81 -3.00
C ALA A 16 9.31 2.31 -4.46
N PHE A 17 10.01 1.19 -4.67
CA PHE A 17 10.23 0.59 -5.98
C PHE A 17 9.12 -0.40 -6.38
N TYR A 18 8.49 -1.09 -5.43
CA TYR A 18 7.42 -2.07 -5.67
C TYR A 18 6.17 -1.38 -6.21
N HIS A 19 5.84 -0.18 -5.71
CA HIS A 19 4.75 0.65 -6.26
C HIS A 19 4.98 1.09 -7.71
N ARG A 20 6.22 1.06 -8.21
CA ARG A 20 6.56 1.53 -9.56
C ARG A 20 6.26 0.50 -10.66
N LYS A 21 6.03 -0.79 -10.32
CA LYS A 21 5.93 -1.86 -11.32
C LYS A 21 4.51 -2.15 -11.84
N ASN A 22 3.45 -1.68 -11.17
CA ASN A 22 2.06 -1.84 -11.63
C ASN A 22 1.57 -0.54 -12.30
N GLY A 23 1.94 -0.38 -13.57
CA GLY A 23 1.90 0.89 -14.28
C GLY A 23 0.54 1.55 -14.51
N LYS A 24 0.49 2.86 -14.26
CA LYS A 24 -0.16 3.85 -15.14
C LYS A 24 0.75 5.08 -15.27
N LYS A 25 0.68 5.73 -16.44
CA LYS A 25 1.63 6.64 -17.07
C LYS A 25 2.13 7.81 -16.19
N LYS A 26 3.34 8.30 -16.52
CA LYS A 26 3.97 9.53 -16.02
C LYS A 26 2.99 10.73 -16.03
N GLY A 27 2.30 10.94 -14.93
CA GLY A 27 1.87 12.26 -14.47
C GLY A 27 2.94 12.79 -13.52
N ASN A 28 3.26 14.07 -13.62
CA ASN A 28 4.27 14.74 -12.82
C ASN A 28 3.86 14.77 -11.33
N PHE A 29 4.09 13.70 -10.60
CA PHE A 29 3.84 13.62 -9.16
C PHE A 29 5.18 13.61 -8.44
N GLY A 30 5.51 14.75 -7.83
CA GLY A 30 6.67 14.90 -6.95
C GLY A 30 6.70 13.76 -5.93
N GLY A 31 7.87 13.16 -5.74
CA GLY A 31 8.04 12.00 -4.86
C GLY A 31 7.40 12.26 -3.51
N GLN A 32 6.34 11.51 -3.20
CA GLN A 32 5.66 11.64 -1.93
C GLN A 32 6.65 11.23 -0.84
N GLN A 33 7.00 12.17 0.03
CA GLN A 33 7.98 11.92 1.08
C GLN A 33 7.42 10.87 2.03
N VAL A 34 8.08 9.73 2.07
CA VAL A 34 7.66 8.59 2.87
C VAL A 34 8.14 8.79 4.29
N SER A 35 7.22 8.85 5.26
CA SER A 35 7.60 8.94 6.68
C SER A 35 8.45 7.73 7.08
N SER A 36 9.44 7.97 7.92
CA SER A 36 10.33 6.91 8.45
C SER A 36 10.01 6.56 9.90
N GLU A 37 9.06 7.29 10.48
CA GLU A 37 8.69 7.15 11.89
C GLU A 37 7.60 6.08 12.04
N PRO A 38 7.62 5.31 13.14
CA PRO A 38 6.58 4.34 13.43
C PRO A 38 5.25 5.08 13.63
N ALA A 39 4.19 4.55 13.02
CA ALA A 39 2.88 5.19 13.08
C ALA A 39 2.28 5.09 14.49
N THR A 40 1.76 6.21 14.97
CA THR A 40 0.95 6.30 16.18
C THR A 40 -0.49 5.86 15.90
N ARG A 41 -1.23 5.47 16.95
CA ARG A 41 -2.65 5.13 16.83
C ARG A 41 -3.47 6.27 16.19
N ALA A 42 -3.14 7.52 16.50
CA ALA A 42 -3.81 8.69 15.92
C ALA A 42 -3.56 8.82 14.41
N GLU A 43 -2.35 8.50 13.94
CA GLU A 43 -2.04 8.50 12.50
C GLU A 43 -2.75 7.38 11.76
N THR A 44 -2.92 6.20 12.38
CA THR A 44 -3.72 5.11 11.79
C THR A 44 -5.19 5.52 11.64
N VAL A 45 -5.76 6.23 12.62
CA VAL A 45 -7.14 6.77 12.51
C VAL A 45 -7.24 7.79 11.38
N LYS A 46 -6.29 8.73 11.30
CA LYS A 46 -6.24 9.72 10.21
C LYS A 46 -6.12 9.07 8.84
N LEU A 47 -5.39 7.97 8.72
CA LEU A 47 -5.29 7.20 7.47
C LEU A 47 -6.67 6.65 7.06
N GLY A 48 -7.45 6.13 8.01
CA GLY A 48 -8.83 5.67 7.78
C GLY A 48 -9.75 6.81 7.33
N GLU A 49 -9.76 7.93 8.07
CA GLU A 49 -10.57 9.10 7.73
C GLU A 49 -10.21 9.67 6.33
N ALA A 50 -8.92 9.68 6.00
CA ALA A 50 -8.46 10.12 4.67
C ALA A 50 -8.90 9.16 3.56
N LEU A 51 -8.95 7.85 3.83
CA LEU A 51 -9.48 6.86 2.89
C LEU A 51 -10.98 7.09 2.65
N ASP A 52 -11.75 7.24 3.72
CA ASP A 52 -13.20 7.46 3.65
C ASP A 52 -13.52 8.74 2.89
N THR A 53 -12.79 9.82 3.18
CA THR A 53 -12.89 11.09 2.46
C THR A 53 -12.61 10.91 0.96
N ARG A 54 -11.57 10.15 0.59
CA ARG A 54 -11.25 9.89 -0.83
C ARG A 54 -12.29 9.01 -1.52
N LEU A 55 -12.86 8.03 -0.82
CA LEU A 55 -13.94 7.18 -1.32
C LEU A 55 -15.18 8.02 -1.66
N GLN A 56 -15.56 8.94 -0.76
CA GLN A 56 -16.66 9.89 -0.97
C GLN A 56 -16.35 10.86 -2.11
N GLN A 57 -15.19 11.50 -2.10
CA GLN A 57 -14.78 12.47 -3.14
C GLN A 57 -14.79 11.88 -4.55
N ARG A 58 -14.42 10.60 -4.68
CA ARG A 58 -14.43 9.90 -5.97
C ARG A 58 -15.72 9.12 -6.24
N ASN A 59 -16.76 9.30 -5.42
CA ASN A 59 -18.05 8.61 -5.54
C ASN A 59 -17.89 7.10 -5.76
N ALA A 60 -17.06 6.46 -4.94
CA ALA A 60 -16.87 5.01 -5.01
C ALA A 60 -18.16 4.28 -4.64
N ARG A 61 -18.50 3.20 -5.35
CA ARG A 61 -19.69 2.40 -5.04
C ARG A 61 -19.49 1.62 -3.73
N GLU A 62 -20.50 1.64 -2.88
CA GLU A 62 -20.52 0.91 -1.60
C GLU A 62 -20.73 -0.60 -1.79
N VAL A 63 -21.31 -1.04 -2.92
CA VAL A 63 -21.60 -2.44 -3.19
C VAL A 63 -21.15 -2.83 -4.60
N GLY A 64 -20.83 -4.11 -4.79
CA GLY A 64 -20.41 -4.67 -6.07
C GLY A 64 -18.97 -4.36 -6.46
N MET A 65 -18.63 -4.65 -7.72
CA MET A 65 -17.30 -4.38 -8.26
C MET A 65 -17.13 -2.87 -8.52
N CYS A 66 -16.11 -2.27 -7.92
CA CYS A 66 -15.78 -0.86 -8.08
C CYS A 66 -14.27 -0.68 -8.19
N ALA A 67 -13.82 -0.23 -9.37
CA ALA A 67 -12.39 -0.02 -9.64
C ALA A 67 -11.77 1.08 -8.77
N ILE A 68 -12.50 2.17 -8.54
CA ILE A 68 -12.06 3.29 -7.67
C ILE A 68 -11.84 2.80 -6.24
N ARG A 69 -12.80 2.02 -5.72
CA ARG A 69 -12.69 1.42 -4.39
C ARG A 69 -11.48 0.50 -4.33
N ARG A 70 -11.34 -0.43 -5.28
CA ARG A 70 -10.19 -1.34 -5.35
C ARG A 70 -8.87 -0.57 -5.33
N GLU A 71 -8.74 0.48 -6.15
CA GLU A 71 -7.54 1.32 -6.21
C GLU A 71 -7.22 2.00 -4.87
N LEU A 72 -8.22 2.62 -4.23
CA LEU A 72 -8.03 3.33 -2.97
C LEU A 72 -7.70 2.38 -1.81
N TYR A 73 -8.34 1.21 -1.73
CA TYR A 73 -7.99 0.19 -0.75
C TYR A 73 -6.61 -0.39 -0.99
N THR A 74 -6.18 -0.60 -2.24
CA THR A 74 -4.80 -1.01 -2.55
C THR A 74 -3.79 0.01 -2.00
N GLN A 75 -3.99 1.30 -2.28
CA GLN A 75 -3.11 2.35 -1.76
C GLN A 75 -3.07 2.41 -0.23
N ALA A 76 -4.22 2.29 0.44
CA ALA A 76 -4.28 2.26 1.90
C ALA A 76 -3.60 1.01 2.48
N PHE A 77 -3.78 -0.14 1.85
CA PHE A 77 -3.14 -1.38 2.28
C PHE A 77 -1.63 -1.34 2.12
N ASP A 78 -1.13 -0.73 1.04
CA ASP A 78 0.31 -0.55 0.84
C ASP A 78 0.93 0.39 1.89
N GLU A 79 0.20 1.44 2.29
CA GLU A 79 0.59 2.31 3.39
C GLU A 79 0.58 1.59 4.75
N ILE A 80 -0.35 0.67 4.98
CA ILE A 80 -0.33 -0.20 6.17
C ILE A 80 0.90 -1.11 6.14
N ILE A 81 1.20 -1.74 5.01
CA ILE A 81 2.41 -2.58 4.86
C ILE A 81 3.65 -1.75 5.19
N ARG A 82 3.74 -0.52 4.70
CA ARG A 82 4.82 0.41 5.03
C ARG A 82 4.93 0.65 6.55
N GLN A 83 3.83 1.03 7.20
CA GLN A 83 3.82 1.31 8.64
C GLN A 83 4.22 0.07 9.45
N VAL A 84 3.69 -1.11 9.10
CA VAL A 84 4.03 -2.37 9.76
C VAL A 84 5.50 -2.72 9.55
N THR A 85 6.03 -2.49 8.35
CA THR A 85 7.43 -2.74 8.01
C THR A 85 8.40 -1.91 8.84
N ILE A 86 8.07 -0.62 9.06
CA ILE A 86 8.89 0.26 9.90
C ILE A 86 8.96 -0.26 11.34
N ASN A 87 7.84 -0.80 11.83
CA ASN A 87 7.80 -1.41 13.16
C ASN A 87 8.52 -2.79 13.20
N CYS A 88 8.28 -3.64 12.21
CA CYS A 88 8.88 -4.97 12.07
C CYS A 88 8.87 -5.40 10.60
N ALA A 89 10.06 -5.51 10.02
CA ALA A 89 10.25 -5.77 8.61
C ALA A 89 9.71 -7.14 8.18
N GLU A 90 9.85 -8.15 9.03
CA GLU A 90 9.40 -9.52 8.79
C GLU A 90 7.87 -9.60 8.66
N ARG A 91 7.16 -8.86 9.51
CA ARG A 91 5.70 -8.73 9.44
C ARG A 91 5.27 -7.98 8.17
N GLY A 92 5.98 -6.92 7.83
CA GLY A 92 5.76 -6.18 6.58
C GLY A 92 5.92 -7.07 5.34
N LEU A 93 7.01 -7.86 5.30
CA LEU A 93 7.29 -8.81 4.22
C LEU A 93 6.21 -9.90 4.13
N LEU A 94 5.73 -10.41 5.26
CA LEU A 94 4.65 -11.39 5.29
C LEU A 94 3.36 -10.81 4.67
N LEU A 95 2.97 -9.59 5.08
CA LEU A 95 1.78 -8.93 4.53
C LEU A 95 1.90 -8.69 3.03
N LEU A 96 3.09 -8.34 2.55
CA LEU A 96 3.35 -8.17 1.12
C LEU A 96 3.14 -9.48 0.35
N ARG A 97 3.65 -10.61 0.87
CA ARG A 97 3.45 -11.93 0.23
C ARG A 97 1.98 -12.31 0.16
N ILE A 98 1.23 -12.07 1.24
CA ILE A 98 -0.22 -12.34 1.27
C ILE A 98 -0.94 -11.50 0.23
N ARG A 99 -0.59 -10.21 0.11
CA ARG A 99 -1.15 -9.32 -0.91
C ARG A 99 -0.90 -9.84 -2.33
N ASP A 100 0.31 -10.31 -2.59
CA ASP A 100 0.72 -10.78 -3.90
C ASP A 100 -0.02 -12.07 -4.28
N GLU A 101 -0.17 -13.00 -3.33
CA GLU A 101 -0.98 -14.21 -3.49
C GLU A 101 -2.45 -13.89 -3.81
N MET A 102 -3.07 -12.98 -3.04
CA MET A 102 -4.45 -12.54 -3.30
C MET A 102 -4.60 -11.91 -4.69
N ASN A 103 -3.64 -11.09 -5.10
CA ASN A 103 -3.65 -10.48 -6.43
C ASN A 103 -3.49 -11.53 -7.54
N MET A 104 -2.64 -12.53 -7.35
CA MET A 104 -2.52 -13.65 -8.28
C MET A 104 -3.85 -14.40 -8.43
N SER A 105 -4.50 -14.74 -7.31
CA SER A 105 -5.81 -15.40 -7.34
C SER A 105 -6.87 -14.53 -8.04
N LEU A 106 -6.95 -13.25 -7.71
CA LEU A 106 -7.91 -12.32 -8.32
C LEU A 106 -7.68 -12.15 -9.82
N ASN A 107 -6.42 -12.05 -10.25
CA ASN A 107 -6.09 -11.95 -11.66
C ASN A 107 -6.48 -13.22 -12.43
N ALA A 108 -6.32 -14.40 -11.82
CA ALA A 108 -6.74 -15.66 -12.41
C ALA A 108 -8.27 -15.68 -12.64
N TYR A 109 -9.06 -15.28 -11.62
CA TYR A 109 -10.52 -15.15 -11.76
C TYR A 109 -10.92 -14.11 -12.81
N GLN A 110 -10.22 -12.98 -12.90
CA GLN A 110 -10.48 -11.96 -13.92
C GLN A 110 -10.13 -12.43 -15.33
N SER A 111 -9.14 -13.31 -15.49
CA SER A 111 -8.74 -13.84 -16.79
C SER A 111 -9.63 -15.00 -17.26
N SER A 112 -10.37 -15.62 -16.34
CA SER A 112 -11.32 -16.70 -16.63
C SER A 112 -12.72 -16.24 -17.04
N ILE A 113 -12.97 -14.93 -17.09
CA ILE A 113 -14.22 -14.28 -17.51
C ILE A 113 -13.96 -13.55 -18.82
#